data_AF-A0A543D995-F1
#
_entry.id   AF-A0A543D995-F1
#
_cell.length_a   1.000
_cell.length_b   1.000
_cell.length_c   1.000
_cell.angle_alpha   90.00
_cell.angle_beta   90.00
_cell.angle_gamma   90.00
#
_symmetry.space_group_name_H-M   'P 1'
#
loop_
_entity.id
_entity.type
_entity.pdbx_description
1 polymer ?
#
loop_
_entity_poly.entity_id
_entity_poly.type
_entity_poly.pdbx_seq_one_letter_code
_entity_poly.pdbx_strand_id
1 'polypeptide(L)'
;MKSINLVKDPAGAPAVDLAELGDAHMNLAKRAQKAGISLSKRDLAGVRAQAVLLLDHSASMRSDYKNGTVQMLVERALGFALQIDVDGEIPVIPFDSRVWPTTVVGVHNYEGAVDRDVFRNGKMGSTNLAGALQELLAMAKSASSPIFAIIVTDGSPDSRTAATRLVCELAAYPVFIKFLAIRPVDYLQTLDDLGPAKRPLDNVDAKFIPDPGGMSDLAFADAMVDEWDSWIKEATGAGVLSS
;
A
#
# COMPACT_ATOMS: atom_id res chain seq x y z
N MET A 1 3.45 9.05 20.85
CA MET A 1 3.39 8.21 19.64
C MET A 1 2.93 6.82 20.06
N LYS A 2 2.20 6.10 19.21
CA LYS A 2 1.81 4.72 19.51
C LYS A 2 2.99 3.80 19.22
N SER A 3 3.37 2.96 20.18
CA SER A 3 4.47 2.00 20.03
C SER A 3 3.90 0.60 19.76
N ILE A 4 4.49 -0.11 18.80
CA ILE A 4 4.11 -1.48 18.42
C ILE A 4 5.36 -2.35 18.26
N ASN A 5 5.31 -3.59 18.74
CA ASN A 5 6.37 -4.58 18.52
C ASN A 5 6.43 -4.97 17.03
N LEU A 6 7.59 -4.79 16.42
CA LEU A 6 7.86 -5.25 15.07
C LEU A 6 8.17 -6.75 15.12
N VAL A 7 7.38 -7.55 14.41
CA VAL A 7 7.64 -8.98 14.26
C VAL A 7 8.52 -9.20 13.03
N LYS A 8 9.62 -9.94 13.19
CA LYS A 8 10.46 -10.42 12.08
C LYS A 8 10.70 -11.91 12.24
N ASP A 9 10.26 -12.70 11.27
CA ASP A 9 10.55 -14.14 11.21
C ASP A 9 12.07 -14.36 11.05
N PRO A 10 12.71 -15.14 11.93
CA PRO A 10 14.16 -15.28 11.95
C PRO A 10 14.70 -16.07 10.75
N ALA A 11 13.87 -16.90 10.10
CA ALA A 11 14.24 -17.61 8.89
C ALA A 11 14.01 -16.76 7.63
N GLY A 12 13.44 -15.55 7.78
CA GLY A 12 13.07 -14.69 6.67
C GLY A 12 11.91 -15.24 5.84
N ALA A 13 11.10 -16.13 6.42
CA ALA A 13 10.02 -16.78 5.69
C ALA A 13 8.92 -15.77 5.28
N PRO A 14 8.26 -15.98 4.12
CA PRO A 14 7.05 -15.25 3.77
C PRO A 14 6.00 -15.35 4.87
N ALA A 15 5.08 -14.38 4.94
CA ALA A 15 4.00 -14.40 5.92
C ALA A 15 2.98 -15.51 5.67
N VAL A 16 2.81 -15.92 4.41
CA VAL A 16 1.96 -17.04 3.97
C VAL A 16 2.80 -18.11 3.28
N ASP A 17 2.45 -19.40 3.43
CA ASP A 17 3.12 -20.47 2.70
C ASP A 17 2.80 -20.40 1.20
N LEU A 18 3.76 -19.91 0.41
CA LEU A 18 3.62 -19.78 -1.03
C LEU A 18 3.54 -21.12 -1.75
N ALA A 19 3.98 -22.22 -1.14
CA ALA A 19 3.83 -23.56 -1.72
C ALA A 19 2.37 -24.02 -1.75
N GLU A 20 1.54 -23.51 -0.85
CA GLU A 20 0.10 -23.82 -0.79
C GLU A 20 -0.72 -23.12 -1.89
N LEU A 21 -0.14 -22.12 -2.57
CA LEU A 21 -0.81 -21.37 -3.64
C LEU A 21 -1.13 -22.24 -4.89
N GLY A 22 -0.51 -23.42 -5.02
CA GLY A 22 -0.78 -24.37 -6.09
C GLY A 22 -0.54 -23.83 -7.50
N ASP A 23 -0.74 -24.68 -8.51
CA ASP A 23 -0.48 -24.31 -9.91
C ASP A 23 -1.45 -23.25 -10.44
N ALA A 24 -2.68 -23.21 -9.90
CA ALA A 24 -3.72 -22.27 -10.32
C ALA A 24 -3.35 -20.80 -10.06
N HIS A 25 -2.56 -20.53 -9.02
CA HIS A 25 -2.15 -19.17 -8.64
C HIS A 25 -0.67 -18.91 -8.90
N MET A 26 -0.05 -19.63 -9.85
CA MET A 26 1.37 -19.54 -10.15
C MET A 26 1.84 -18.09 -10.44
N ASN A 27 1.01 -17.26 -11.08
CA ASN A 27 1.36 -15.86 -11.35
C ASN A 27 1.44 -15.03 -10.06
N LEU A 28 0.51 -15.23 -9.13
CA LEU A 28 0.52 -14.57 -7.82
C LEU A 28 1.71 -15.06 -6.98
N ALA A 29 1.99 -16.37 -6.98
CA ALA A 29 3.16 -16.94 -6.31
C ALA A 29 4.48 -16.35 -6.85
N LYS A 30 4.62 -16.16 -8.18
CA LYS A 30 5.79 -15.51 -8.77
C LYS A 30 5.95 -14.06 -8.32
N ARG A 31 4.86 -13.28 -8.26
CA ARG A 31 4.89 -11.90 -7.73
C ARG A 31 5.33 -11.88 -6.27
N ALA A 32 4.78 -12.76 -5.45
CA ALA A 32 5.18 -12.90 -4.06
C ALA A 32 6.66 -13.29 -3.92
N GLN A 33 7.16 -14.22 -4.74
CA GLN A 33 8.59 -14.56 -4.75
C GLN A 33 9.49 -13.37 -5.12
N LYS A 34 9.07 -12.53 -6.08
CA LYS A 34 9.81 -11.31 -6.42
C LYS A 34 9.81 -10.29 -5.28
N ALA A 35 8.66 -10.12 -4.61
CA ALA A 35 8.58 -9.32 -3.38
C ALA A 35 9.54 -9.84 -2.29
N GLY A 36 9.58 -11.16 -2.06
CA GLY A 36 10.51 -11.77 -1.11
C GLY A 36 11.98 -11.47 -1.43
N ILE A 37 12.36 -11.56 -2.72
CA ILE A 37 13.71 -11.20 -3.17
C ILE A 37 14.03 -9.72 -2.85
N SER A 38 13.12 -8.80 -3.17
CA SER A 38 13.31 -7.36 -2.92
C SER A 38 13.40 -7.05 -1.42
N LEU A 39 12.60 -7.72 -0.59
CA LEU A 39 12.66 -7.62 0.87
C LEU A 39 14.00 -8.14 1.41
N SER A 40 14.47 -9.31 0.95
CA SER A 40 15.76 -9.86 1.38
C SER A 40 16.93 -8.94 1.05
N LYS A 41 16.94 -8.30 -0.13
CA LYS A 41 18.00 -7.35 -0.52
C LYS A 41 18.15 -6.17 0.45
N ARG A 42 17.10 -5.83 1.20
CA ARG A 42 17.03 -4.70 2.13
C ARG A 42 16.97 -5.11 3.61
N ASP A 43 17.25 -6.38 3.90
CA ASP A 43 17.14 -6.97 5.26
C ASP A 43 15.72 -6.87 5.87
N LEU A 44 14.70 -6.97 5.01
CA LEU A 44 13.29 -6.93 5.40
C LEU A 44 12.57 -8.27 5.26
N ALA A 45 13.29 -9.32 4.84
CA ALA A 45 12.73 -10.67 4.83
C ALA A 45 12.25 -11.07 6.23
N GLY A 46 11.05 -11.65 6.31
CA GLY A 46 10.42 -12.05 7.56
C GLY A 46 9.69 -10.93 8.31
N VAL A 47 9.84 -9.66 7.94
CA VAL A 47 9.11 -8.55 8.59
C VAL A 47 7.60 -8.70 8.40
N ARG A 48 6.83 -8.43 9.45
CA ARG A 48 5.37 -8.47 9.44
C ARG A 48 4.74 -7.08 9.55
N ALA A 49 3.74 -6.83 8.72
CA ALA A 49 2.92 -5.63 8.72
C ALA A 49 1.55 -5.94 8.11
N GLN A 50 0.53 -5.21 8.56
CA GLN A 50 -0.79 -5.21 7.92
C GLN A 50 -0.72 -4.41 6.62
N ALA A 51 -1.02 -5.02 5.49
CA ALA A 51 -1.10 -4.34 4.22
C ALA A 51 -2.52 -3.77 4.02
N VAL A 52 -2.63 -2.56 3.48
CA VAL A 52 -3.93 -1.99 3.08
C VAL A 52 -3.79 -1.20 1.79
N LEU A 53 -4.75 -1.32 0.89
CA LEU A 53 -4.76 -0.62 -0.39
C LEU A 53 -5.88 0.42 -0.41
N LEU A 54 -5.52 1.70 -0.31
CA LEU A 54 -6.41 2.82 -0.61
C LEU A 54 -6.37 3.07 -2.11
N LEU A 55 -7.51 2.91 -2.78
CA LEU A 55 -7.56 2.88 -4.24
C LEU A 55 -8.45 4.00 -4.78
N ASP A 56 -7.85 4.93 -5.51
CA ASP A 56 -8.58 6.00 -6.15
C ASP A 56 -9.57 5.44 -7.19
N HIS A 57 -10.83 5.83 -7.05
CA HIS A 57 -12.00 5.46 -7.83
C HIS A 57 -12.61 6.71 -8.51
N SER A 58 -11.82 7.77 -8.66
CA SER A 58 -12.22 9.00 -9.33
C SER A 58 -12.50 8.77 -10.82
N ALA A 59 -13.28 9.67 -11.41
CA ALA A 59 -13.72 9.54 -12.80
C ALA A 59 -12.58 9.56 -13.82
N SER A 60 -11.41 10.14 -13.50
CA SER A 60 -10.22 10.16 -14.34
C SER A 60 -9.62 8.76 -14.53
N MET A 61 -9.65 7.93 -13.48
CA MET A 61 -9.16 6.55 -13.53
C MET A 61 -10.10 5.57 -14.26
N ARG A 62 -11.24 6.02 -14.80
CA ARG A 62 -12.25 5.12 -15.42
C ARG A 62 -11.66 4.21 -16.49
N SER A 63 -10.75 4.70 -17.31
CA SER A 63 -10.08 3.89 -18.32
C SER A 63 -9.25 2.77 -17.70
N ASP A 64 -8.57 3.05 -16.59
CA ASP A 64 -7.65 2.14 -15.90
C ASP A 64 -8.38 1.01 -15.16
N TYR A 65 -9.61 1.28 -14.71
CA TYR A 65 -10.51 0.22 -14.28
C TYR A 65 -10.93 -0.65 -15.46
N LYS A 66 -11.40 -0.04 -16.56
CA LYS A 66 -11.96 -0.77 -17.72
C LYS A 66 -10.94 -1.59 -18.49
N ASN A 67 -9.67 -1.18 -18.52
CA ASN A 67 -8.62 -1.85 -19.28
C ASN A 67 -7.83 -2.87 -18.43
N GLY A 68 -8.17 -3.04 -17.15
CA GLY A 68 -7.53 -4.00 -16.26
C GLY A 68 -6.25 -3.51 -15.56
N THR A 69 -5.81 -2.27 -15.76
CA THR A 69 -4.64 -1.71 -15.06
C THR A 69 -4.83 -1.75 -13.54
N VAL A 70 -6.01 -1.37 -13.05
CA VAL A 70 -6.31 -1.40 -11.61
C VAL A 70 -6.36 -2.83 -11.07
N GLN A 71 -6.94 -3.78 -11.81
CA GLN A 71 -6.91 -5.20 -11.45
C GLN A 71 -5.47 -5.69 -11.25
N MET A 72 -4.60 -5.40 -12.20
CA MET A 72 -3.19 -5.78 -12.08
C MET A 72 -2.48 -5.12 -10.89
N LEU A 73 -2.76 -3.85 -10.58
CA LEU A 73 -2.21 -3.19 -9.39
C LEU A 73 -2.66 -3.86 -8.09
N VAL A 74 -3.95 -4.22 -7.99
CA VAL A 74 -4.50 -4.97 -6.84
C VAL A 74 -3.79 -6.32 -6.69
N GLU A 75 -3.60 -7.07 -7.77
CA GLU A 75 -2.92 -8.37 -7.70
C GLU A 75 -1.42 -8.26 -7.37
N ARG A 76 -0.74 -7.20 -7.84
CA ARG A 76 0.66 -6.93 -7.48
C ARG A 76 0.78 -6.54 -6.01
N ALA A 77 -0.14 -5.70 -5.52
CA ALA A 77 -0.24 -5.34 -4.11
C ALA A 77 -0.51 -6.57 -3.23
N LEU A 78 -1.43 -7.45 -3.63
CA LEU A 78 -1.67 -8.73 -2.96
C LEU A 78 -0.40 -9.61 -2.95
N GLY A 79 0.29 -9.74 -4.09
CA GLY A 79 1.54 -10.49 -4.16
C GLY A 79 2.60 -9.97 -3.18
N PHE A 80 2.67 -8.66 -2.98
CA PHE A 80 3.51 -8.06 -1.95
C PHE A 80 3.00 -8.36 -0.53
N ALA A 81 1.68 -8.24 -0.30
CA ALA A 81 1.04 -8.51 0.99
C ALA A 81 1.31 -9.95 1.48
N LEU A 82 1.30 -10.96 0.59
CA LEU A 82 1.61 -12.35 0.94
C LEU A 82 3.01 -12.56 1.60
N GLN A 83 3.93 -11.60 1.44
CA GLN A 83 5.23 -11.63 2.11
C GLN A 83 5.21 -11.06 3.54
N ILE A 84 4.33 -10.11 3.83
CA ILE A 84 4.39 -9.28 5.04
C ILE A 84 3.15 -9.41 5.92
N ASP A 85 1.98 -9.72 5.35
CA ASP A 85 0.72 -9.84 6.06
C ASP A 85 0.39 -11.30 6.36
N VAL A 86 0.10 -11.57 7.63
CA VAL A 86 -0.09 -12.93 8.15
C VAL A 86 -1.46 -13.51 7.81
N ASP A 87 -2.45 -12.66 7.48
CA ASP A 87 -3.76 -13.13 7.04
C ASP A 87 -3.79 -13.52 5.56
N GLY A 88 -2.79 -13.10 4.78
CA GLY A 88 -2.67 -13.39 3.35
C GLY A 88 -3.71 -12.70 2.48
N GLU A 89 -4.36 -11.66 3.00
CA GLU A 89 -5.35 -10.86 2.30
C GLU A 89 -4.92 -9.40 2.27
N ILE A 90 -5.58 -8.59 1.44
CA ILE A 90 -5.40 -7.14 1.41
C ILE A 90 -6.77 -6.46 1.41
N PRO A 91 -7.09 -5.67 2.44
CA PRO A 91 -8.24 -4.77 2.40
C PRO A 91 -8.03 -3.70 1.32
N VAL A 92 -8.94 -3.66 0.35
CA VAL A 92 -9.01 -2.64 -0.70
C VAL A 92 -10.11 -1.65 -0.34
N ILE A 93 -9.75 -0.39 -0.12
CA ILE A 93 -10.67 0.69 0.26
C ILE A 93 -10.76 1.69 -0.89
N PRO A 94 -11.82 1.63 -1.70
CA PRO A 94 -11.96 2.54 -2.83
C PRO A 94 -12.37 3.93 -2.34
N PHE A 95 -11.87 4.99 -2.97
CA PHE A 95 -12.29 6.35 -2.64
C PHE A 95 -12.44 7.21 -3.90
N ASP A 96 -13.51 8.01 -3.94
CA ASP A 96 -13.71 9.07 -4.93
C ASP A 96 -14.13 10.35 -4.22
N SER A 97 -15.30 10.95 -4.51
CA SER A 97 -15.86 12.02 -3.67
C SER A 97 -16.19 11.56 -2.25
N ARG A 98 -16.26 10.25 -2.00
CA ARG A 98 -16.43 9.63 -0.69
C ARG A 98 -15.53 8.40 -0.55
N VAL A 99 -15.42 7.87 0.66
CA VAL A 99 -14.83 6.54 0.88
C VAL A 99 -15.92 5.48 0.74
N TRP A 100 -15.62 4.42 0.00
CA TRP A 100 -16.50 3.28 -0.23
C TRP A 100 -16.23 2.14 0.77
N PRO A 101 -17.18 1.22 0.95
CA PRO A 101 -16.95 0.03 1.77
C PRO A 101 -15.74 -0.78 1.29
N THR A 102 -14.97 -1.27 2.26
CA THR A 102 -13.81 -2.14 2.04
C THR A 102 -14.19 -3.44 1.35
N THR A 103 -13.37 -3.87 0.41
CA THR A 103 -13.39 -5.20 -0.20
C THR A 103 -12.11 -5.93 0.21
N VAL A 104 -12.22 -7.09 0.85
CA VAL A 104 -11.06 -7.90 1.21
C VAL A 104 -10.69 -8.82 0.06
N VAL A 105 -9.45 -8.72 -0.41
CA VAL A 105 -8.94 -9.45 -1.57
C VAL A 105 -7.84 -10.40 -1.13
N GLY A 106 -8.00 -11.68 -1.41
CA GLY A 106 -7.06 -12.75 -1.06
C GLY A 106 -6.89 -13.76 -2.19
N VAL A 107 -6.10 -14.80 -1.93
CA VAL A 107 -5.75 -15.86 -2.90
C VAL A 107 -6.98 -16.47 -3.58
N HIS A 108 -8.09 -16.60 -2.85
CA HIS A 108 -9.28 -17.28 -3.34
C HIS A 108 -10.25 -16.41 -4.15
N ASN A 109 -10.08 -15.09 -4.15
CA ASN A 109 -11.03 -14.18 -4.79
C ASN A 109 -10.40 -13.04 -5.61
N TYR A 110 -9.06 -12.96 -5.72
CA TYR A 110 -8.38 -11.86 -6.40
C TYR A 110 -8.71 -11.75 -7.88
N GLU A 111 -8.91 -12.87 -8.58
CA GLU A 111 -9.19 -12.88 -10.01
C GLU A 111 -10.53 -12.19 -10.29
N GLY A 112 -10.48 -11.11 -11.07
CA GLY A 112 -11.64 -10.28 -11.38
C GLY A 112 -12.26 -9.56 -10.17
N ALA A 113 -11.56 -9.49 -9.02
CA ALA A 113 -12.06 -8.81 -7.82
C ALA A 113 -12.41 -7.35 -8.10
N VAL A 114 -11.64 -6.69 -8.96
CA VAL A 114 -11.88 -5.29 -9.26
C VAL A 114 -13.22 -5.11 -9.95
N ASP A 115 -13.49 -5.82 -11.03
CA ASP A 115 -14.76 -5.68 -11.76
C ASP A 115 -15.97 -6.17 -10.93
N ARG A 116 -15.77 -7.21 -10.13
CA ARG A 116 -16.82 -7.83 -9.31
C ARG A 116 -17.22 -6.95 -8.12
N ASP A 117 -16.24 -6.46 -7.37
CA ASP A 117 -16.46 -5.94 -6.02
C ASP A 117 -15.99 -4.49 -5.82
N VAL A 118 -14.99 -4.03 -6.57
CA VAL A 118 -14.38 -2.69 -6.37
C VAL A 118 -14.98 -1.64 -7.32
N PHE A 119 -15.07 -1.96 -8.61
CA PHE A 119 -15.43 -1.01 -9.66
C PHE A 119 -16.93 -0.71 -9.64
N ARG A 120 -17.29 0.47 -9.13
CA ARG A 120 -18.68 0.94 -9.10
C ARG A 120 -18.94 1.81 -10.33
N ASN A 121 -19.01 1.16 -11.49
CA ASN A 121 -19.21 1.82 -12.78
C ASN A 121 -20.42 2.79 -12.72
N GLY A 122 -20.23 4.01 -13.21
CA GLY A 122 -21.22 5.08 -13.16
C GLY A 122 -21.38 5.81 -11.82
N LYS A 123 -20.64 5.42 -10.77
CA LYS A 123 -20.68 6.08 -9.44
C LYS A 123 -19.38 6.81 -9.05
N MET A 124 -18.43 6.90 -9.98
CA MET A 124 -17.13 7.57 -9.80
C MET A 124 -17.30 9.08 -9.63
N GLY A 125 -16.39 9.70 -8.86
CA GLY A 125 -16.43 11.12 -8.50
C GLY A 125 -15.07 11.82 -8.58
N SER A 126 -14.86 12.76 -7.66
CA SER A 126 -13.61 13.49 -7.42
C SER A 126 -12.60 12.65 -6.61
N THR A 127 -11.56 13.24 -6.02
CA THR A 127 -10.45 12.52 -5.36
C THR A 127 -10.33 12.92 -3.88
N ASN A 128 -11.24 12.43 -3.04
CA ASN A 128 -11.27 12.66 -1.59
C ASN A 128 -10.24 11.78 -0.84
N LEU A 129 -8.96 12.00 -1.16
CA LEU A 129 -7.84 11.35 -0.46
C LEU A 129 -7.85 11.65 1.05
N ALA A 130 -8.32 12.83 1.45
CA ALA A 130 -8.42 13.18 2.87
C ALA A 130 -9.36 12.23 3.63
N GLY A 131 -10.49 11.84 3.03
CA GLY A 131 -11.37 10.82 3.60
C GLY A 131 -10.68 9.46 3.72
N ALA A 132 -9.96 9.03 2.68
CA ALA A 132 -9.24 7.75 2.72
C ALA A 132 -8.13 7.74 3.79
N LEU A 133 -7.40 8.84 3.95
CA LEU A 133 -6.39 9.00 5.00
C LEU A 133 -7.01 9.08 6.41
N GLN A 134 -8.26 9.55 6.55
CA GLN A 134 -8.98 9.50 7.83
C GLN A 134 -9.31 8.06 8.23
N GLU A 135 -9.74 7.22 7.29
CA GLU A 135 -9.93 5.78 7.53
C GLU A 135 -8.60 5.11 7.92
N LEU A 136 -7.51 5.43 7.22
CA LEU A 136 -6.18 4.94 7.58
C LEU A 136 -5.75 5.35 8.99
N LEU A 137 -6.01 6.60 9.36
CA LEU A 137 -5.74 7.08 10.71
C LEU A 137 -6.61 6.37 11.77
N ALA A 138 -7.85 6.06 11.45
CA ALA A 138 -8.71 5.27 12.34
C ALA A 138 -8.16 3.85 12.53
N MET A 139 -7.73 3.18 11.45
CA MET A 139 -7.07 1.87 11.51
C MET A 139 -5.78 1.94 12.34
N ALA A 140 -4.93 2.94 12.11
CA ALA A 140 -3.66 3.12 12.83
C ALA A 140 -3.86 3.27 14.35
N LYS A 141 -4.94 3.95 14.78
CA LYS A 141 -5.28 4.13 16.19
C LYS A 141 -5.57 2.81 16.90
N SER A 142 -6.15 1.82 16.23
CA SER A 142 -6.47 0.50 16.80
C SER A 142 -5.51 -0.64 16.42
N ALA A 143 -4.61 -0.43 15.44
CA ALA A 143 -3.69 -1.46 14.96
C ALA A 143 -2.79 -2.08 16.03
N SER A 144 -2.54 -3.38 15.95
CA SER A 144 -1.61 -4.12 16.82
C SER A 144 -0.32 -4.54 16.11
N SER A 145 -0.22 -4.27 14.81
CA SER A 145 0.99 -4.42 13.99
C SER A 145 1.21 -3.13 13.17
N PRO A 146 2.42 -2.91 12.62
CA PRO A 146 2.65 -1.82 11.69
C PRO A 146 1.74 -1.93 10.47
N ILE A 147 1.36 -0.79 9.88
CA ILE A 147 0.56 -0.74 8.65
C ILE A 147 1.45 -0.32 7.49
N PHE A 148 1.44 -1.11 6.42
CA PHE A 148 1.96 -0.74 5.11
C PHE A 148 0.79 -0.30 4.22
N ALA A 149 0.57 1.00 4.11
CA ALA A 149 -0.52 1.58 3.34
C ALA A 149 -0.07 1.87 1.90
N ILE A 150 -0.71 1.22 0.95
CA ILE A 150 -0.52 1.44 -0.49
C ILE A 150 -1.61 2.39 -0.95
N ILE A 151 -1.25 3.50 -1.60
CA ILE A 151 -2.22 4.47 -2.10
C ILE A 151 -2.01 4.64 -3.60
N VAL A 152 -2.96 4.20 -4.40
CA VAL A 152 -2.92 4.33 -5.86
C VAL A 152 -3.79 5.50 -6.30
N THR A 153 -3.27 6.39 -7.14
CA THR A 153 -4.02 7.52 -7.73
C THR A 153 -3.45 7.96 -9.07
N ASP A 154 -4.25 8.65 -9.88
CA ASP A 154 -3.83 9.31 -11.11
C ASP A 154 -3.85 10.84 -11.03
N GLY A 155 -4.15 11.41 -9.86
CA GLY A 155 -4.44 12.84 -9.74
C GLY A 155 -4.10 13.47 -8.39
N SER A 156 -4.20 14.80 -8.36
CA SER A 156 -4.14 15.55 -7.10
C SER A 156 -5.43 15.37 -6.30
N PRO A 157 -5.36 15.36 -4.96
CA PRO A 157 -6.56 15.25 -4.14
C PRO A 157 -7.38 16.55 -4.16
N ASP A 158 -8.67 16.43 -3.80
CA ASP A 158 -9.59 17.56 -3.67
C ASP A 158 -9.08 18.64 -2.72
N SER A 159 -8.34 18.24 -1.67
CA SER A 159 -7.71 19.17 -0.73
C SER A 159 -6.30 18.72 -0.36
N ARG A 160 -5.31 19.40 -0.96
CA ARG A 160 -3.89 19.23 -0.60
C ARG A 160 -3.62 19.60 0.86
N THR A 161 -4.25 20.65 1.37
CA THR A 161 -4.06 21.06 2.79
C THR A 161 -4.55 19.98 3.75
N ALA A 162 -5.72 19.39 3.51
CA ALA A 162 -6.26 18.34 4.37
C ALA A 162 -5.44 17.04 4.28
N ALA A 163 -5.03 16.64 3.07
CA ALA A 163 -4.19 15.46 2.85
C ALA A 163 -2.82 15.62 3.54
N THR A 164 -2.13 16.75 3.35
CA THR A 164 -0.85 17.03 4.02
C THR A 164 -0.98 16.98 5.54
N ARG A 165 -2.03 17.57 6.11
CA ARG A 165 -2.28 17.54 7.56
C ARG A 165 -2.40 16.11 8.07
N LEU A 166 -3.15 15.25 7.37
CA LEU A 166 -3.40 13.86 7.78
C LEU A 166 -2.15 12.99 7.62
N VAL A 167 -1.36 13.19 6.56
CA VAL A 167 -0.05 12.53 6.39
C VAL A 167 0.88 12.86 7.55
N CYS A 168 0.99 14.14 7.93
CA CYS A 168 1.76 14.57 9.10
C CYS A 168 1.24 13.96 10.41
N GLU A 169 -0.08 13.83 10.57
CA GLU A 169 -0.69 13.21 11.76
C GLU A 169 -0.40 11.70 11.82
N LEU A 170 -0.46 11.01 10.68
CA LEU A 170 -0.14 9.59 10.55
C LEU A 170 1.31 9.25 10.91
N ALA A 171 2.25 10.21 10.74
CA ALA A 171 3.66 10.01 11.10
C ALA A 171 3.91 9.78 12.60
N ALA A 172 2.90 10.00 13.46
CA ALA A 172 2.96 9.67 14.89
C ALA A 172 2.53 8.22 15.22
N TYR A 173 2.19 7.43 14.21
CA TYR A 173 1.73 6.04 14.28
C TYR A 173 2.66 5.13 13.46
N PRO A 174 2.65 3.81 13.70
CA PRO A 174 3.46 2.84 12.94
C PRO A 174 2.83 2.58 11.56
N VAL A 175 2.76 3.62 10.74
CA VAL A 175 2.22 3.59 9.38
C VAL A 175 3.29 4.05 8.41
N PHE A 176 3.55 3.26 7.37
CA PHE A 176 4.32 3.66 6.20
C PHE A 176 3.38 3.78 5.01
N ILE A 177 3.48 4.86 4.25
CA ILE A 177 2.60 5.17 3.12
C ILE A 177 3.40 5.09 1.83
N LYS A 178 3.03 4.17 0.95
CA LYS A 178 3.53 4.08 -0.41
C LYS A 178 2.53 4.68 -1.39
N PHE A 179 2.82 5.86 -1.94
CA PHE A 179 2.02 6.41 -3.03
C PHE A 179 2.48 5.83 -4.37
N LEU A 180 1.54 5.31 -5.16
CA LEU A 180 1.75 4.83 -6.52
C LEU A 180 0.93 5.69 -7.48
N ALA A 181 1.62 6.60 -8.16
CA ALA A 181 1.02 7.49 -9.14
C ALA A 181 1.06 6.84 -10.53
N ILE A 182 -0.08 6.69 -11.21
CA ILE A 182 -0.11 6.17 -12.61
C ILE A 182 -0.15 7.29 -13.67
N ARG A 183 -0.20 8.54 -13.21
CA ARG A 183 -0.01 9.77 -14.00
C ARG A 183 0.89 10.73 -13.21
N PRO A 184 1.49 11.74 -13.85
CA PRO A 184 2.31 12.73 -13.13
C PRO A 184 1.48 13.52 -12.11
N VAL A 185 1.90 13.48 -10.84
CA VAL A 185 1.27 14.21 -9.74
C VAL A 185 2.35 14.78 -8.81
N ASP A 186 2.86 15.98 -9.12
CA ASP A 186 3.94 16.64 -8.36
C ASP A 186 3.64 16.80 -6.86
N TYR A 187 2.35 16.87 -6.50
CA TYR A 187 1.93 16.98 -5.12
C TYR A 187 2.32 15.75 -4.27
N LEU A 188 2.39 14.55 -4.85
CA LEU A 188 2.81 13.37 -4.10
C LEU A 188 4.29 13.44 -3.74
N GLN A 189 5.14 13.96 -4.64
CA GLN A 189 6.54 14.27 -4.32
C GLN A 189 6.63 15.35 -3.23
N THR A 190 5.70 16.32 -3.22
CA THR A 190 5.66 17.31 -2.13
C THR A 190 5.35 16.68 -0.77
N LEU A 191 4.56 15.59 -0.71
CA LEU A 191 4.28 14.84 0.51
C LEU A 191 5.50 14.01 0.94
N ASP A 192 6.19 13.44 -0.03
CA ASP A 192 7.42 12.67 0.11
C ASP A 192 8.57 13.51 0.68
N ASP A 193 8.75 14.73 0.18
CA ASP A 193 9.84 15.62 0.59
C ASP A 193 9.56 16.42 1.88
N LEU A 194 8.51 16.06 2.65
CA LEU A 194 8.16 16.79 3.87
C LEU A 194 9.22 16.59 4.95
N GLY A 195 9.99 17.65 5.21
CA GLY A 195 11.04 17.64 6.23
C GLY A 195 10.56 17.58 7.69
N PRO A 196 11.51 17.43 8.64
CA PRO A 196 11.24 17.17 10.05
C PRO A 196 10.50 18.30 10.79
N ALA A 197 10.46 19.51 10.23
CA ALA A 197 9.67 20.62 10.76
C ALA A 197 8.15 20.39 10.62
N LYS A 198 7.72 19.46 9.76
CA LYS A 198 6.31 19.16 9.48
C LYS A 198 5.84 17.84 10.05
N ARG A 199 6.72 16.83 10.14
CA ARG A 199 6.40 15.50 10.66
C ARG A 199 7.60 14.91 11.42
N PRO A 200 7.37 14.11 12.47
CA PRO A 200 8.43 13.55 13.30
C PRO A 200 9.19 12.38 12.67
N LEU A 201 8.57 11.68 11.72
CA LEU A 201 9.13 10.55 10.99
C LEU A 201 8.78 10.70 9.52
N ASP A 202 9.69 10.31 8.63
CA ASP A 202 9.39 10.23 7.21
C ASP A 202 8.59 8.96 6.89
N ASN A 203 7.27 9.09 6.91
CA ASN A 203 6.34 7.98 6.71
C ASN A 203 5.80 7.85 5.29
N VAL A 204 6.40 8.50 4.29
CA VAL A 204 5.91 8.49 2.90
C VAL A 204 7.04 8.10 1.97
N ASP A 205 6.71 7.33 0.93
CA ASP A 205 7.51 7.25 -0.29
C ASP A 205 6.57 7.36 -1.50
N ALA A 206 6.90 8.19 -2.49
CA ALA A 206 6.10 8.38 -3.70
C ALA A 206 6.80 7.81 -4.94
N LYS A 207 6.12 6.91 -5.66
CA LYS A 207 6.58 6.33 -6.92
C LYS A 207 5.66 6.66 -8.09
N PHE A 208 6.26 6.99 -9.23
CA PHE A 208 5.55 7.12 -10.50
C PHE A 208 5.65 5.82 -11.31
N ILE A 209 4.50 5.18 -11.54
CA ILE A 209 4.36 3.91 -12.26
C ILE A 209 3.38 4.11 -13.43
N PRO A 210 3.80 4.75 -14.55
CA PRO A 210 2.91 5.10 -15.66
C PRO A 210 2.35 3.89 -16.42
N ASP A 211 3.05 2.76 -16.37
CA ASP A 211 2.64 1.53 -17.01
C ASP A 211 2.91 0.33 -16.08
N PRO A 212 1.97 0.02 -15.17
CA PRO A 212 2.07 -1.16 -14.31
C PRO A 212 2.11 -2.49 -15.09
N GLY A 213 1.70 -2.50 -16.36
CA GLY A 213 1.69 -3.68 -17.23
C GLY A 213 3.03 -3.95 -17.89
N GLY A 214 3.71 -2.90 -18.33
CA GLY A 214 5.06 -2.98 -18.90
C GLY A 214 6.16 -3.21 -17.87
N MET A 215 5.90 -2.95 -16.59
CA MET A 215 6.87 -3.14 -15.51
C MET A 215 7.00 -4.63 -15.11
N SER A 216 8.24 -5.10 -14.90
CA SER A 216 8.47 -6.45 -14.36
C SER A 216 8.03 -6.57 -12.89
N ASP A 217 7.65 -7.78 -12.46
CA ASP A 217 7.29 -8.05 -11.06
C ASP A 217 8.40 -7.69 -10.06
N LEU A 218 9.67 -7.88 -10.45
CA LEU A 218 10.81 -7.51 -9.61
C LEU A 218 10.97 -5.99 -9.51
N ALA A 219 10.80 -5.26 -10.60
CA ALA A 219 10.88 -3.80 -10.58
C ALA A 219 9.74 -3.18 -9.74
N PHE A 220 8.54 -3.74 -9.83
CA PHE A 220 7.43 -3.32 -8.96
C PHE A 220 7.74 -3.61 -7.50
N ALA A 221 8.22 -4.82 -7.19
CA ALA A 221 8.63 -5.20 -5.83
C ALA A 221 9.74 -4.31 -5.28
N ASP A 222 10.79 -4.01 -6.08
CA ASP A 222 11.88 -3.13 -5.68
C ASP A 222 11.36 -1.71 -5.38
N ALA A 223 10.37 -1.21 -6.14
CA ALA A 223 9.72 0.08 -5.88
C ALA A 223 8.86 0.07 -4.59
N MET A 224 8.19 -1.04 -4.29
CA MET A 224 7.39 -1.20 -3.08
C MET A 224 8.24 -1.21 -1.82
N VAL A 225 9.40 -1.87 -1.83
CA VAL A 225 10.27 -1.96 -0.64
C VAL A 225 11.11 -0.70 -0.45
N ASP A 226 11.21 0.15 -1.47
CA ASP A 226 12.04 1.36 -1.39
C ASP A 226 11.68 2.23 -0.18
N GLU A 227 12.70 2.76 0.48
CA GLU A 227 12.65 3.54 1.72
C GLU A 227 12.02 2.87 2.96
N TRP A 228 11.38 1.71 2.82
CA TRP A 228 10.73 1.06 3.95
C TRP A 228 11.75 0.58 5.00
N ASP A 229 12.95 0.18 4.58
CA ASP A 229 14.02 -0.24 5.49
C ASP A 229 14.61 0.94 6.28
N SER A 230 14.72 2.11 5.66
CA SER A 230 15.09 3.36 6.33
C SER A 230 14.02 3.77 7.33
N TRP A 231 12.74 3.75 6.92
CA TRP A 231 11.63 4.06 7.81
C TRP A 231 11.57 3.14 9.03
N ILE A 232 11.75 1.82 8.87
CA ILE A 232 11.77 0.87 10.00
C ILE A 232 12.87 1.23 11.00
N LYS A 233 14.07 1.57 10.53
CA LYS A 233 15.20 1.98 11.40
C LYS A 233 14.87 3.26 12.16
N GLU A 234 14.34 4.28 11.47
CA GLU A 234 13.97 5.56 12.07
C GLU A 234 12.81 5.42 13.06
N ALA A 235 11.76 4.68 12.69
CA ALA A 235 10.60 4.42 13.53
C ALA A 235 10.97 3.62 14.80
N THR A 236 11.95 2.70 14.69
CA THR A 236 12.52 2.00 15.86
C THR A 236 13.29 2.99 16.75
N GLY A 237 14.15 3.83 16.17
CA GLY A 237 14.90 4.85 16.91
C GLY A 237 14.00 5.89 17.61
N ALA A 238 12.83 6.20 17.04
CA ALA A 238 11.83 7.08 17.61
C ALA A 238 10.88 6.38 18.60
N GLY A 239 11.01 5.06 18.81
CA GLY A 239 10.14 4.28 19.70
C GLY A 239 8.71 4.06 19.19
N VAL A 240 8.45 4.34 17.91
CA VAL A 240 7.18 4.01 17.23
C VAL A 240 7.11 2.51 16.95
N LEU A 241 8.25 1.91 16.63
CA LEU A 241 8.44 0.47 16.60
C LEU A 241 9.35 0.05 17.76
N SER A 242 9.09 -1.12 18.32
CA SER A 242 9.99 -1.80 19.26
C SER A 242 10.51 -3.09 18.65
N SER A 243 11.80 -3.35 18.87
CA SER A 243 12.47 -4.62 18.54
C SER A 243 12.17 -5.71 19.55
#